data_AF-A0A924IY48-F1
#
_entry.id   AF-A0A924IY48-F1
#
_cell.length_a   1.000
_cell.length_b   1.000
_cell.length_c   1.000
_cell.angle_alpha   90.00
_cell.angle_beta   90.00
_cell.angle_gamma   90.00
#
_symmetry.space_group_name_H-M   'P 1'
#
loop_
_entity.id
_entity.type
_entity.pdbx_description
1 polymer ?
#
loop_
_entity_poly.entity_id
_entity_poly.type
_entity_poly.pdbx_seq_one_letter_code
_entity_poly.pdbx_strand_id
1 'polypeptide(L)'
;EATYTGNNGYSLRLMGVDKGFNDAALQRSIVMHGADYVSENFAAAHKRIGRSWGCPAVSRDLAEPIINTIKGKNCLFIYYPDNNYLKSSEWLKS
;
A
#
# COMPACT_ATOMS: atom_id res chain seq x y z
N GLU A 1 -6.15 -11.54 7.23
CA GLU A 1 -4.74 -11.23 6.93
C GLU A 1 -4.02 -10.75 8.17
N ALA A 2 -2.70 -10.90 8.22
CA ALA A 2 -1.91 -10.68 9.44
C ALA A 2 -1.33 -9.26 9.48
N THR A 3 -1.72 -8.51 10.50
CA THR A 3 -0.97 -7.32 10.92
C THR A 3 0.25 -7.75 11.74
N TYR A 4 1.29 -6.91 11.75
CA TYR A 4 2.47 -7.13 12.58
C TYR A 4 3.11 -5.79 12.96
N THR A 5 3.98 -5.81 13.96
CA THR A 5 4.80 -4.66 14.34
C THR A 5 6.25 -4.92 13.98
N GLY A 6 6.86 -4.03 13.19
CA GLY A 6 8.28 -4.10 12.82
C GLY A 6 8.91 -2.72 12.74
N ASN A 7 9.97 -2.56 11.94
CA ASN A 7 10.72 -1.30 11.84
C ASN A 7 9.86 -0.09 11.42
N ASN A 8 8.81 -0.33 10.62
CA ASN A 8 7.87 0.71 10.19
C ASN A 8 6.68 0.90 11.15
N GLY A 9 6.70 0.24 12.32
CA GLY A 9 5.59 0.21 13.27
C GLY A 9 4.50 -0.79 12.88
N TYR A 10 3.28 -0.54 13.37
CA TYR A 10 2.10 -1.35 13.06
C TYR A 10 1.81 -1.32 11.56
N SER A 11 1.82 -2.50 10.94
CA SER A 11 1.79 -2.68 9.49
C SER A 11 0.80 -3.78 9.08
N LEU A 12 0.20 -3.63 7.91
CA LEU A 12 -0.67 -4.62 7.29
C LEU A 12 0.02 -5.27 6.09
N ARG A 13 0.18 -6.59 6.14
CA ARG A 13 0.64 -7.37 4.99
C ARG A 13 -0.43 -7.38 3.90
N LEU A 14 0.00 -7.22 2.65
CA LEU A 14 -0.90 -7.20 1.51
C LEU A 14 -0.69 -8.46 0.67
N MET A 15 -1.77 -9.16 0.38
CA MET A 15 -1.79 -10.27 -0.58
C MET A 15 -2.15 -9.74 -1.97
N GLY A 16 -1.40 -10.17 -2.98
CA GLY A 16 -1.77 -9.97 -4.37
C GLY A 16 -2.93 -10.88 -4.76
N VAL A 17 -3.89 -10.34 -5.50
CA VAL A 17 -5.08 -11.06 -5.96
C VAL A 17 -5.24 -11.06 -7.48
N ASP A 18 -4.32 -10.43 -8.22
CA ASP A 18 -4.32 -10.35 -9.68
C ASP A 18 -3.02 -10.92 -10.24
N LYS A 19 -3.14 -12.10 -10.87
CA LYS A 19 -2.01 -12.89 -11.34
C LYS A 19 -1.24 -12.16 -12.45
N GLY A 20 0.08 -12.12 -12.34
CA GLY A 20 0.96 -11.41 -13.27
C GLY A 20 1.04 -9.90 -13.04
N PHE A 21 0.25 -9.33 -12.12
CA PHE A 21 0.28 -7.90 -11.80
C PHE A 21 0.73 -7.62 -10.37
N ASN A 22 0.04 -8.19 -9.39
CA ASN A 22 0.33 -7.94 -7.97
C ASN A 22 0.51 -9.23 -7.15
N ASP A 23 0.42 -10.41 -7.75
CA ASP A 23 0.59 -11.73 -7.11
C ASP A 23 1.87 -11.87 -6.27
N ALA A 24 2.95 -11.17 -6.63
CA ALA A 24 4.20 -11.13 -5.86
C ALA A 24 4.19 -10.16 -4.65
N ALA A 25 3.10 -9.42 -4.36
CA ALA A 25 3.07 -8.38 -3.33
C ALA A 25 3.54 -8.88 -1.95
N LEU A 26 3.00 -10.00 -1.48
CA LEU A 26 3.36 -10.58 -0.19
C LEU A 26 4.83 -11.06 -0.17
N GLN A 27 5.27 -11.75 -1.23
CA GLN A 27 6.65 -12.24 -1.38
C GLN A 27 7.66 -11.08 -1.38
N ARG A 28 7.29 -9.97 -2.00
CA ARG A 28 8.08 -8.73 -2.04
C ARG A 28 7.97 -7.88 -0.77
N SER A 29 7.29 -8.38 0.26
CA SER A 29 7.07 -7.67 1.52
C SER A 29 6.40 -6.30 1.35
N ILE A 30 5.48 -6.18 0.39
CA ILE A 30 4.65 -4.99 0.23
C ILE A 30 3.62 -4.96 1.35
N VAL A 31 3.62 -3.87 2.11
CA VAL A 31 2.80 -3.67 3.31
C VAL A 31 2.22 -2.26 3.31
N MET A 32 1.06 -2.06 3.94
CA MET A 32 0.65 -0.71 4.35
C MET A 32 1.31 -0.38 5.70
N HIS A 33 1.91 0.80 5.82
CA HIS A 33 2.60 1.23 7.04
C HIS A 33 2.66 2.74 7.22
N GLY A 34 3.01 3.19 8.42
CA GLY A 34 3.32 4.59 8.71
C GLY A 34 4.75 4.99 8.31
N ALA A 35 4.94 6.24 7.88
CA ALA A 35 6.26 6.76 7.49
C ALA A 35 6.44 8.24 7.84
N ASP A 36 7.62 8.61 8.35
CA ASP A 36 7.96 10.01 8.70
C ASP A 36 7.99 10.93 7.48
N TYR A 37 8.32 10.36 6.32
CA TYR A 37 8.33 11.08 5.04
C TYR A 37 6.94 11.35 4.47
N VAL A 38 5.88 10.85 5.13
CA VAL A 38 4.49 11.20 4.83
C VAL A 38 3.98 12.08 5.99
N SER A 39 4.41 13.34 6.00
CA SER A 39 4.06 14.32 7.02
C SER A 39 4.03 15.73 6.46
N GLU A 40 3.30 16.63 7.13
CA GLU A 40 3.25 18.06 6.80
C GLU A 40 4.64 18.70 6.87
N ASN A 41 5.44 18.37 7.88
CA ASN A 41 6.81 18.87 8.02
C ASN A 41 7.68 18.47 6.82
N PHE A 42 7.60 17.21 6.37
CA PHE A 42 8.31 16.75 5.19
C PHE A 42 7.82 17.47 3.92
N ALA A 43 6.50 17.61 3.77
CA ALA A 43 5.89 18.30 2.63
C ALA A 43 6.27 19.78 2.57
N ALA A 44 6.31 20.48 3.71
CA ALA A 44 6.72 21.88 3.81
C ALA A 44 8.17 22.07 3.37
N ALA A 45 9.07 21.18 3.80
CA ALA A 45 10.50 21.23 3.50
C ALA A 45 10.82 20.81 2.04
N HIS A 46 10.13 19.81 1.50
CA HIS A 46 10.46 19.22 0.19
C HIS A 46 9.47 19.57 -0.93
N LYS A 47 8.39 20.31 -0.63
CA LYS A 47 7.27 20.62 -1.53
C LYS A 47 6.55 19.38 -2.10
N ARG A 48 6.71 18.23 -1.44
CA ARG A 48 6.07 16.94 -1.75
C ARG A 48 6.23 15.99 -0.56
N ILE A 49 5.45 14.91 -0.54
CA ILE A 49 5.71 13.77 0.34
C ILE A 49 6.86 12.90 -0.19
N GLY A 50 7.43 12.08 0.70
CA GLY A 50 8.40 11.04 0.35
C GLY A 50 7.76 9.90 -0.45
N ARG A 51 8.62 9.05 -1.03
CA ARG A 51 8.20 7.89 -1.81
C ARG A 51 8.73 6.62 -1.17
N SER A 52 7.88 5.61 -1.09
CA SER A 52 8.29 4.25 -0.76
C SER A 52 8.81 3.54 -2.01
N TRP A 53 9.28 2.31 -1.84
CA TRP A 53 9.66 1.39 -2.93
C TRP A 53 8.50 0.51 -3.41
N GLY A 54 7.25 0.87 -3.08
CA GLY A 54 6.04 0.16 -3.49
C GLY A 54 4.99 0.02 -2.39
N CYS A 55 5.39 0.11 -1.12
CA CYS A 55 4.48 0.06 0.01
C CYS A 55 3.50 1.26 0.05
N PRO A 56 2.20 1.05 0.30
CA PRO A 56 1.30 2.13 0.67
C PRO A 56 1.73 2.76 2.00
N ALA A 57 2.44 3.89 1.93
CA ALA A 57 2.90 4.62 3.10
C ALA A 57 1.94 5.76 3.44
N VAL A 58 1.52 5.83 4.70
CA VAL A 58 0.66 6.88 5.25
C VAL A 58 1.36 7.60 6.40
N SER A 59 0.78 8.70 6.91
CA SER A 59 1.32 9.34 8.12
C SER A 59 1.25 8.38 9.31
N ARG A 60 2.23 8.47 10.22
CA ARG A 60 2.30 7.56 11.38
C ARG A 60 1.03 7.59 12.22
N ASP A 61 0.51 8.78 12.47
CA ASP A 61 -0.68 9.01 13.31
C ASP A 61 -1.95 8.40 12.70
N LEU A 62 -1.98 8.21 11.37
CA LEU A 62 -3.10 7.60 10.67
C LEU A 62 -2.90 6.12 10.34
N ALA A 63 -1.70 5.58 10.51
CA ALA A 63 -1.40 4.20 10.12
C ALA A 63 -2.31 3.19 10.84
N GLU A 64 -2.39 3.28 12.17
CA GLU A 64 -3.23 2.39 12.97
C GLU A 64 -4.73 2.50 12.68
N PRO A 65 -5.37 3.69 12.70
CA PRO A 65 -6.80 3.79 12.42
C PRO A 65 -7.15 3.32 11.00
N ILE A 66 -6.33 3.62 9.99
CA ILE A 66 -6.55 3.14 8.63
C ILE A 66 -6.42 1.61 8.57
N ILE A 67 -5.32 1.05 9.08
CA ILE A 67 -5.08 -0.40 9.07
C ILE A 67 -6.22 -1.13 9.80
N ASN A 68 -6.66 -0.63 10.95
CA ASN A 68 -7.76 -1.25 11.69
C ASN A 68 -9.09 -1.18 10.95
N THR A 69 -9.32 -0.13 10.15
CA THR A 69 -10.50 0.00 9.31
C THR A 69 -10.50 -1.00 8.16
N ILE A 70 -9.35 -1.23 7.52
CA ILE A 70 -9.28 -2.04 6.30
C ILE A 70 -8.86 -3.50 6.52
N LYS A 71 -8.18 -3.85 7.62
CA LYS A 71 -7.73 -5.22 7.86
C LYS A 71 -8.92 -6.19 7.87
N GLY A 72 -8.78 -7.33 7.20
CA GLY A 72 -9.83 -8.35 7.14
C GLY A 72 -10.46 -8.48 5.77
N LYS A 73 -11.72 -8.05 5.59
CA LYS A 73 -12.55 -8.30 4.40
C LYS A 73 -12.65 -7.12 3.42
N ASN A 74 -11.66 -6.24 3.39
CA ASN A 74 -11.63 -5.12 2.44
C ASN A 74 -10.64 -5.41 1.31
N CYS A 75 -10.88 -4.79 0.14
CA CYS A 75 -9.97 -4.82 -1.00
C CYS A 75 -9.31 -3.45 -1.15
N LEU A 76 -7.99 -3.42 -1.32
CA LEU A 76 -7.24 -2.21 -1.67
C LEU A 76 -6.99 -2.21 -3.18
N PHE A 77 -7.58 -1.26 -3.89
CA PHE A 77 -7.36 -1.05 -5.32
C PHE A 77 -6.37 0.09 -5.55
N ILE A 78 -5.26 -0.19 -6.23
CA ILE A 78 -4.23 0.78 -6.59
C ILE A 78 -4.15 0.83 -8.11
N TYR A 79 -4.41 2.01 -8.69
CA TYR A 79 -4.60 2.17 -10.12
C TYR A 79 -3.49 3.00 -10.77
N TYR A 80 -3.05 2.54 -11.94
CA TYR A 80 -2.30 3.31 -12.91
C TYR A 80 -2.80 2.90 -14.31
N PRO A 81 -2.97 3.83 -15.27
CA PRO A 81 -3.50 3.53 -16.61
C PRO A 81 -2.48 2.81 -17.50
N ASP A 82 -2.00 1.65 -17.05
CA ASP A 82 -1.14 0.77 -17.85
C ASP A 82 -1.98 -0.01 -18.87
N ASN A 83 -1.56 0.05 -20.14
CA ASN A 83 -2.30 -0.57 -21.24
C ASN A 83 -2.35 -2.10 -21.14
N ASN A 84 -1.32 -2.73 -20.57
CA ASN A 84 -1.35 -4.18 -20.39
C ASN A 84 -2.31 -4.55 -19.25
N TYR A 85 -2.25 -3.83 -18.12
CA TYR A 85 -3.16 -3.99 -16.99
C TYR A 85 -4.63 -3.88 -17.41
N LEU A 86 -4.98 -2.80 -18.11
CA LEU A 86 -6.35 -2.54 -18.56
C LEU A 86 -6.89 -3.61 -19.52
N LYS A 87 -6.03 -4.27 -20.30
CA LYS A 87 -6.42 -5.30 -21.27
C LYS A 87 -6.38 -6.72 -20.69
N SER A 88 -5.47 -6.99 -19.76
CA SER A 88 -5.12 -8.35 -19.37
C SER A 88 -5.36 -8.71 -17.90
N SER A 89 -5.74 -7.77 -17.02
CA SER A 89 -6.18 -8.04 -15.64
C SER A 89 -7.43 -8.92 -15.58
N GLU A 90 -7.47 -9.88 -14.67
CA GLU A 90 -8.65 -10.73 -14.44
C GLU A 90 -9.83 -9.94 -13.84
N TRP A 91 -9.55 -8.79 -13.18
CA TRP A 91 -10.55 -7.99 -12.47
C TRP A 91 -11.13 -6.84 -13.30
N LEU A 92 -10.47 -6.46 -14.41
CA LEU A 92 -10.89 -5.34 -15.26
C LEU A 92 -11.35 -5.76 -16.66
N LYS A 93 -11.09 -7.01 -17.09
CA LYS A 93 -11.64 -7.54 -18.33
C LYS A 93 -13.17 -7.63 -18.22
N SER A 94 -13.87 -6.99 -19.16
CA SER A 94 -15.29 -7.18 -19.43
C SER A 94 -15.53 -8.39 -20.33
#